data_AF-A0A350IG54-F1
#
_entry.id   AF-A0A350IG54-F1
#
_cell.length_a   1.000
_cell.length_b   1.000
_cell.length_c   1.000
_cell.angle_alpha   90.00
_cell.angle_beta   90.00
_cell.angle_gamma   90.00
#
_symmetry.space_group_name_H-M   'P 1'
#
loop_
_entity.id
_entity.type
_entity.pdbx_description
1 polymer ?
#
loop_
_entity_poly.entity_id
_entity_poly.type
_entity_poly.pdbx_seq_one_letter_code
_entity_poly.pdbx_strand_id
1 'polypeptide(L)' 'MIEVASLGCYFSCSQCAQILGLFSFDDDKYSVLEFMAPRIIDLQNVNLIYSQFTFDDAKQKAANLLLQATATR' A
#
# COMPACT_ATOMS: atom_id res chain seq x y z
N MET A 1 5.23 14.19 -9.76
CA MET A 1 6.58 14.02 -9.16
C MET A 1 6.74 12.76 -8.29
N ILE A 2 5.70 11.93 -8.08
CA ILE A 2 5.83 10.66 -7.32
C ILE A 2 6.25 9.49 -8.22
N GLU A 3 5.88 9.46 -9.50
CA GLU A 3 6.24 8.38 -10.43
C GLU A 3 7.75 8.13 -10.54
N VAL A 4 8.56 9.19 -10.62
CA VAL A 4 10.01 9.07 -10.85
C VAL A 4 10.77 8.65 -9.59
N ALA A 5 10.31 9.06 -8.40
CA ALA A 5 10.86 8.58 -7.13
C ALA A 5 10.53 7.10 -6.88
N SER A 6 9.43 6.63 -7.44
CA SER A 6 8.96 5.26 -7.24
C SER A 6 9.77 4.24 -8.05
N LEU A 7 10.44 4.64 -9.15
CA LEU A 7 11.15 3.71 -10.05
C LEU A 7 12.39 3.02 -9.43
N GLY A 8 12.91 3.49 -8.29
CA GLY A 8 14.09 2.92 -7.64
C GLY A 8 13.95 2.64 -6.14
N CYS A 9 12.77 2.86 -5.54
CA CYS A 9 12.60 2.81 -4.09
C CYS A 9 11.72 1.64 -3.66
N TYR A 10 12.25 0.84 -2.73
CA TYR A 10 11.50 -0.13 -1.95
C TYR A 10 10.88 0.54 -0.73
N PHE A 11 9.69 0.10 -0.35
CA PHE A 11 8.96 0.66 0.78
C PHE A 11 8.78 -0.40 1.86
N SER A 12 9.02 -0.02 3.11
CA SER A 12 8.49 -0.80 4.24
C SER A 12 6.99 -0.52 4.42
N CYS A 13 6.26 -1.45 5.03
CA CYS A 13 4.86 -1.29 5.39
C CYS A 13 4.65 -0.07 6.29
N SER A 14 5.64 0.28 7.13
CA SER A 14 5.60 1.48 7.96
C SER A 14 5.65 2.78 7.12
N GLN A 15 6.49 2.82 6.08
CA GLN A 15 6.55 3.96 5.16
C GLN A 15 5.29 4.04 4.30
N CYS A 16 4.78 2.90 3.84
CA CYS A 16 3.46 2.84 3.20
C CYS A 16 2.38 3.44 4.11
N ALA A 17 2.32 3.00 5.37
CA ALA A 17 1.31 3.50 6.30
C ALA A 17 1.41 5.01 6.52
N GLN A 18 2.62 5.56 6.63
CA GLN A 18 2.83 7.01 6.74
C GLN A 18 2.33 7.77 5.50
N ILE A 19 2.61 7.25 4.30
CA ILE A 19 2.16 7.87 3.05
C ILE A 19 0.64 7.79 2.92
N LEU A 20 0.04 6.64 3.24
CA LEU A 20 -1.42 6.47 3.23
C LEU A 20 -2.11 7.38 4.25
N GLY A 21 -1.46 7.64 5.40
CA GLY A 21 -1.95 8.57 6.42
C GLY A 21 -2.03 10.03 5.97
N LEU A 22 -1.43 10.40 4.82
CA LEU A 22 -1.56 11.73 4.22
C LEU A 22 -2.91 11.92 3.51
N PHE A 23 -3.66 10.84 3.28
CA PHE A 23 -4.92 10.86 2.56
C PHE A 23 -6.08 10.61 3.53
N SER A 24 -7.16 11.37 3.37
CA SER A 24 -8.35 11.23 4.21
C SER A 24 -9.25 10.09 3.77
N PHE A 25 -9.35 9.86 2.45
CA PHE A 25 -10.29 8.89 1.87
C PHE A 25 -9.63 7.56 1.52
N ASP A 26 -10.36 6.48 1.73
CA ASP A 26 -9.87 5.12 1.48
C ASP A 26 -9.64 4.83 -0.02
N ASP A 27 -10.41 5.46 -0.92
CA ASP A 27 -10.19 5.33 -2.37
C ASP A 27 -8.85 5.93 -2.81
N ASP A 28 -8.50 7.11 -2.29
CA ASP A 28 -7.20 7.74 -2.57
C ASP A 28 -6.04 6.90 -2.04
N LYS A 29 -6.19 6.39 -0.81
CA LYS A 29 -5.24 5.44 -0.19
C LYS A 29 -5.05 4.20 -1.05
N TYR A 30 -6.14 3.65 -1.59
CA TYR A 30 -6.10 2.48 -2.45
C TYR A 30 -5.32 2.75 -3.74
N SER A 31 -5.59 3.86 -4.42
CA SER A 31 -4.86 4.26 -5.63
C SER A 31 -3.36 4.39 -5.37
N VAL A 32 -2.95 4.96 -4.25
CA VAL A 32 -1.52 5.09 -3.89
C VAL A 32 -0.91 3.73 -3.56
N LEU A 33 -1.63 2.87 -2.84
CA LEU A 33 -1.18 1.52 -2.52
C LEU A 33 -0.92 0.69 -3.78
N GLU A 34 -1.70 0.86 -4.84
CA GLU A 34 -1.50 0.17 -6.13
C GLU A 34 -0.10 0.42 -6.72
N PHE A 35 0.40 1.66 -6.64
CA PHE A 35 1.74 1.99 -7.12
C PHE A 35 2.86 1.48 -6.20
N MET A 36 2.59 1.37 -4.90
CA MET A 36 3.58 1.00 -3.89
C MET A 36 3.69 -0.51 -3.68
N ALA A 37 2.57 -1.23 -3.79
CA ALA A 37 2.44 -2.66 -3.51
C ALA A 37 3.54 -3.57 -4.09
N PRO A 38 3.91 -3.48 -5.39
CA PRO A 38 4.96 -4.34 -5.96
C PRO A 38 6.36 -4.09 -5.38
N ARG A 39 6.55 -2.97 -4.65
CA ARG A 39 7.83 -2.54 -4.09
C ARG A 39 7.87 -2.64 -2.58
N ILE A 40 6.88 -3.27 -1.95
CA ILE A 40 6.90 -3.56 -0.52
C ILE A 40 7.89 -4.70 -0.24
N ILE A 41 8.70 -4.55 0.81
CA ILE A 41 9.75 -5.51 1.16
C ILE A 41 9.47 -6.34 2.42
N ASP A 42 8.63 -5.85 3.32
CA ASP A 42 8.37 -6.45 4.64
C ASP A 42 6.91 -6.85 4.82
N LEU A 43 6.43 -7.77 3.96
CA LEU A 43 5.03 -8.23 3.96
C LEU A 43 4.54 -8.80 5.31
N GLN A 44 5.45 -9.22 6.20
CA GLN A 44 5.14 -9.60 7.58
C GLN A 44 4.45 -8.48 8.39
N ASN A 45 4.65 -7.22 7.99
CA ASN A 45 4.11 -6.03 8.66
C ASN A 45 2.88 -5.44 7.95
N VAL A 46 2.24 -6.20 7.05
CA VAL A 46 1.11 -5.73 6.23
C VAL A 46 -0.08 -5.21 7.05
N ASN A 47 -0.22 -5.66 8.30
CA ASN A 47 -1.22 -5.15 9.24
C ASN A 47 -1.14 -3.62 9.43
N LEU A 48 0.04 -3.02 9.31
CA LEU A 48 0.22 -1.57 9.36
C LEU A 48 -0.51 -0.86 8.22
N ILE A 49 -0.52 -1.45 7.03
CA ILE A 49 -1.23 -0.91 5.86
C ILE A 49 -2.74 -1.04 6.06
N TYR A 50 -3.21 -2.21 6.52
CA TYR A 50 -4.64 -2.42 6.79
C TYR A 50 -5.19 -1.48 7.86
N SER A 51 -4.38 -1.10 8.85
CA SER A 51 -4.77 -0.13 9.88
C SER A 51 -5.08 1.28 9.34
N GLN A 52 -4.62 1.60 8.11
CA GLN A 52 -4.88 2.90 7.49
C GLN A 52 -6.25 2.97 6.81
N PHE A 53 -6.90 1.83 6.57
CA PHE A 53 -8.22 1.78 5.95
C PHE A 53 -9.31 1.75 7.02
N THR A 54 -10.36 2.53 6.79
CA THR A 54 -11.47 2.68 7.72
C THR A 54 -12.48 1.56 7.52
N PHE A 55 -12.83 1.28 6.27
CA PHE A 55 -13.87 0.32 5.91
C PHE A 55 -13.30 -1.08 5.66
N ASP A 56 -14.04 -2.11 6.09
CA ASP A 56 -13.61 -3.50 5.90
C ASP A 56 -13.57 -3.90 4.43
N ASP A 57 -14.48 -3.39 3.60
CA ASP A 57 -14.44 -3.56 2.15
C ASP A 57 -13.14 -3.02 1.54
N ALA A 58 -12.66 -1.87 2.03
CA ALA A 58 -11.42 -1.27 1.56
C ALA A 58 -10.19 -2.07 2.02
N LYS A 59 -10.20 -2.59 3.26
CA LYS A 59 -9.16 -3.52 3.75
C LYS A 59 -9.10 -4.79 2.89
N GLN A 60 -10.26 -5.34 2.51
CA GLN A 60 -10.32 -6.56 1.71
C GLN A 60 -9.85 -6.33 0.26
N LYS A 61 -10.18 -5.17 -0.33
CA LYS A 61 -9.59 -4.74 -1.61
C LYS A 61 -8.07 -4.61 -1.51
N ALA A 62 -7.56 -3.92 -0.49
CA ALA A 62 -6.12 -3.75 -0.27
C ALA A 62 -5.41 -5.10 -0.09
N ALA A 63 -6.01 -6.04 0.64
CA ALA A 63 -5.46 -7.39 0.80
C ALA A 63 -5.36 -8.14 -0.53
N ASN A 64 -6.42 -8.12 -1.34
CA ASN A 64 -6.41 -8.74 -2.68
C ASN A 64 -5.31 -8.15 -3.57
N LEU A 65 -5.14 -6.83 -3.55
CA LEU A 65 -4.11 -6.12 -4.31
C LEU A 65 -2.70 -6.53 -3.87
N LEU A 66 -2.44 -6.62 -2.57
CA LEU A 66 -1.14 -7.03 -2.04
C LEU A 66 -0.80 -8.49 -2.34
N LEU A 67 -1.80 -9.38 -2.32
CA LEU A 67 -1.64 -10.77 -2.75
C LEU A 67 -1.27 -10.86 -4.24
N GLN A 68 -1.96 -10.11 -5.10
CA GLN A 68 -1.69 -10.09 -6.55
C GLN A 68 -0.31 -9.49 -6.87
N ALA A 69 0.07 -8.41 -6.20
CA ALA A 69 1.37 -7.77 -6.38
C ALA A 69 2.54 -8.67 -5.96
N THR A 70 2.34 -9.52 -4.95
CA THR A 70 3.36 -10.49 -4.50
C THR A 70 3.46 -11.70 -5.44
N ALA A 71 2.35 -12.12 -6.07
CA ALA A 71 2.31 -13.26 -6.99
C ALA A 71 2.99 -13.00 -8.34
N THR A 72 3.25 -11.73 -8.68
CA THR A 72 3.87 -11.31 -9.96
C THR A 72 5.41 -11.13 -9.84
N ARG A 73 5.99 -11.52 -8.70
CA ARG A 73 7.42 -11.39 -8.38
C ARG A 73 8.21 -12.65 -8.66
#